data_AF-A0A418RQB8-F1
#
_entry.id   AF-A0A418RQB8-F1
#
_cell.length_a   1.000
_cell.length_b   1.000
_cell.length_c   1.000
_cell.angle_alpha   90.00
_cell.angle_beta   90.00
_cell.angle_gamma   90.00
#
_symmetry.space_group_name_H-M   'P 1'
#
loop_
_entity.id
_entity.type
_entity.pdbx_description
1 polymer ?
#
loop_
_entity_poly.entity_id
_entity_poly.type
_entity_poly.pdbx_seq_one_letter_code
_entity_poly.pdbx_strand_id
1 'polypeptide(L)'
;MTEKYFIYATIDNQSTIPNIAEFQAGGINSAPLEIVCYRDIAAVVSRVDVNALLGTSSTEQEETQQAYLLKYQQVNEFLLKKTGSSGMLPLKFGFTATSRQDVEKVLEQAYVQLRAYLDKLQGTIELIIQVTWDLPNILQGIIKDSPELASAADPVQTGRLLFEAAEIKKSSFVTAIHKQLVACSKEYSDAPLKTEAMIFNRSYLVEKDHEALFDEAVDLVATEFEDRLRFRYIGPLPAYSFVNIELNQGNFAMVDKSRQLLQLPEQASWETIKSTYRQLILALHPDKNPDNPQAAENTKAVVAAYDIVKAYCQSQPDFSEQDKSITFSFTQEAVEKTFITDDKGALLARTTTSKYSA
;
A
#
# COMPACT_ATOMS: atom_id res chain seq x y z
N MET A 1 -6.61 -3.92 -33.08
CA MET A 1 -7.14 -4.32 -31.76
C MET A 1 -6.21 -3.76 -30.71
N THR A 2 -6.71 -2.93 -29.81
CA THR A 2 -5.96 -2.26 -28.74
C THR A 2 -6.05 -3.08 -27.45
N GLU A 3 -5.75 -4.38 -27.54
CA GLU A 3 -5.64 -5.23 -26.34
C GLU A 3 -4.43 -4.77 -25.52
N LYS A 4 -4.65 -4.58 -24.21
CA LYS A 4 -3.59 -4.28 -23.24
C LYS A 4 -3.52 -5.37 -22.19
N TYR A 5 -2.38 -5.48 -21.54
CA TYR A 5 -2.21 -6.26 -20.33
C TYR A 5 -2.69 -5.43 -19.15
N PHE A 6 -3.77 -5.85 -18.51
CA PHE A 6 -4.18 -5.33 -17.21
C PHE A 6 -3.39 -6.06 -16.13
N ILE A 7 -2.79 -5.31 -15.21
CA ILE A 7 -1.92 -5.86 -14.16
C ILE A 7 -2.63 -5.72 -12.81
N TYR A 8 -2.86 -6.84 -12.13
CA TYR A 8 -3.66 -6.90 -10.90
C TYR A 8 -2.80 -6.67 -9.66
N ALA A 9 -1.70 -7.42 -9.57
CA ALA A 9 -0.79 -7.42 -8.44
C ALA A 9 0.58 -7.93 -8.87
N THR A 10 1.59 -7.58 -8.08
CA THR A 10 2.88 -8.24 -8.09
C THR A 10 2.91 -9.23 -6.92
N ILE A 11 3.50 -10.40 -7.14
CA ILE A 11 3.60 -11.47 -6.15
C ILE A 11 5.05 -11.92 -6.01
N ASP A 12 5.37 -12.51 -4.88
CA ASP A 12 6.64 -13.18 -4.66
C ASP A 12 6.74 -14.48 -5.48
N ASN A 13 7.92 -14.72 -6.06
CA ASN A 13 8.23 -15.90 -6.88
C ASN A 13 9.43 -16.71 -6.31
N GLN A 14 9.89 -16.45 -5.09
CA GLN A 14 10.93 -17.25 -4.43
C GLN A 14 10.38 -18.56 -3.86
N SER A 15 9.13 -18.55 -3.39
CA SER A 15 8.51 -19.71 -2.76
C SER A 15 7.81 -20.61 -3.78
N THR A 16 6.55 -20.31 -4.09
CA THR A 16 5.75 -21.05 -5.06
C THR A 16 4.78 -20.08 -5.69
N ILE A 17 4.82 -20.00 -7.02
CA ILE A 17 3.84 -19.22 -7.77
C ILE A 17 2.45 -19.81 -7.51
N PRO A 18 1.47 -19.00 -7.08
CA PRO A 18 0.12 -19.47 -6.88
C PRO A 18 -0.43 -20.04 -8.19
N ASN A 19 -1.10 -21.20 -8.11
CA ASN A 19 -1.75 -21.80 -9.26
C ASN A 19 -2.98 -20.99 -9.67
N ILE A 20 -2.76 -19.93 -10.46
CA ILE A 20 -3.81 -19.01 -10.91
C ILE A 20 -4.88 -19.70 -11.77
N ALA A 21 -4.60 -20.88 -12.34
CA ALA A 21 -5.58 -21.65 -13.09
C ALA A 21 -6.72 -22.19 -12.22
N GLU A 22 -6.57 -22.23 -10.89
CA GLU A 22 -7.66 -22.57 -9.97
C GLU A 22 -8.75 -21.50 -9.93
N PHE A 23 -8.44 -20.26 -10.33
CA PHE A 23 -9.42 -19.18 -10.42
C PHE A 23 -10.16 -19.22 -11.77
N GLN A 24 -11.15 -20.11 -11.85
CA GLN A 24 -11.93 -20.37 -13.07
C GLN A 24 -12.71 -19.14 -13.57
N ALA A 25 -12.98 -18.16 -12.72
CA ALA A 25 -13.72 -16.95 -13.09
C ALA A 25 -12.93 -15.99 -14.00
N GLY A 26 -11.61 -16.19 -14.14
CA GLY A 26 -10.73 -15.34 -14.93
C GLY A 26 -10.61 -13.91 -14.40
N GLY A 27 -9.86 -13.08 -15.13
CA GLY A 27 -9.76 -11.64 -14.89
C GLY A 27 -10.95 -10.85 -15.42
N ILE A 28 -10.76 -9.55 -15.62
CA ILE A 28 -11.70 -8.63 -16.29
C ILE A 28 -12.15 -9.26 -17.63
N ASN A 29 -13.45 -9.21 -17.90
CA ASN A 29 -14.09 -9.88 -19.04
C ASN A 29 -13.86 -11.40 -19.10
N SER A 30 -13.63 -12.04 -17.95
CA SER A 30 -13.30 -13.47 -17.84
C SER A 30 -12.03 -13.85 -18.62
N ALA A 31 -11.17 -12.87 -18.90
CA ALA A 31 -9.92 -13.11 -19.61
C ALA A 31 -9.02 -14.07 -18.80
N PRO A 32 -8.33 -15.02 -19.43
CA PRO A 32 -7.39 -15.88 -18.73
C PRO A 32 -6.35 -15.06 -17.98
N LEU A 33 -6.09 -15.44 -16.73
CA LEU A 33 -4.97 -14.90 -15.98
C LEU A 33 -3.66 -15.48 -16.55
N GLU A 34 -2.63 -14.64 -16.64
CA GLU A 34 -1.28 -14.98 -17.07
C GLU A 34 -0.27 -14.49 -16.02
N ILE A 35 0.92 -15.07 -16.02
CA ILE A 35 2.02 -14.68 -15.14
C ILE A 35 3.20 -14.21 -15.99
N VAL A 36 3.72 -13.04 -15.63
CA VAL A 36 4.91 -12.46 -16.23
C VAL A 36 5.97 -12.37 -15.15
N CYS A 37 7.01 -13.19 -15.25
CA CYS A 37 8.08 -13.26 -14.25
C CYS A 37 9.22 -12.30 -14.59
N TYR A 38 9.82 -11.72 -13.55
CA TYR A 38 11.10 -11.03 -13.63
C TYR A 38 11.89 -11.35 -12.35
N ARG A 39 13.01 -12.06 -12.49
CA ARG A 39 13.79 -12.58 -11.35
C ARG A 39 12.88 -13.35 -10.39
N ASP A 40 12.84 -12.94 -9.12
CA ASP A 40 12.11 -13.50 -8.01
C ASP A 40 10.78 -12.79 -7.71
N ILE A 41 10.29 -11.94 -8.63
CA ILE A 41 8.94 -11.38 -8.61
C ILE A 41 8.16 -11.77 -9.86
N ALA A 42 6.83 -11.71 -9.76
CA ALA A 42 5.97 -11.92 -10.91
C ALA A 42 4.74 -11.01 -10.88
N ALA A 43 4.35 -10.49 -12.05
CA ALA A 43 3.08 -9.81 -12.25
C ALA A 43 1.99 -10.83 -12.62
N VAL A 44 0.83 -10.73 -11.96
CA VAL A 44 -0.39 -11.41 -12.39
C VAL A 44 -1.16 -10.46 -13.30
N VAL A 45 -1.42 -10.91 -14.53
CA VAL A 45 -1.97 -10.07 -15.60
C VAL A 45 -3.12 -10.78 -16.33
N SER A 46 -3.91 -10.03 -17.10
CA SER A 46 -4.80 -10.60 -18.12
C SER A 46 -4.89 -9.66 -19.30
N ARG A 47 -5.27 -10.17 -20.48
CA ARG A 47 -5.52 -9.32 -21.66
C ARG A 47 -6.91 -8.72 -21.58
N VAL A 48 -7.02 -7.42 -21.81
CA VAL A 48 -8.29 -6.69 -21.80
C VAL A 48 -8.34 -5.76 -23.00
N ASP A 49 -9.47 -5.75 -23.71
CA ASP A 49 -9.75 -4.73 -24.73
C ASP A 49 -10.14 -3.42 -24.04
N VAL A 50 -9.32 -2.38 -24.25
CA VAL A 50 -9.51 -1.07 -23.63
C VAL A 50 -10.65 -0.28 -24.25
N ASN A 51 -11.10 -0.62 -25.46
CA ASN A 51 -12.29 0.02 -26.02
C ASN A 51 -13.56 -0.45 -25.30
N ALA A 52 -13.54 -1.68 -24.76
CA ALA A 52 -14.59 -2.16 -23.87
C ALA A 52 -14.51 -1.60 -22.44
N LEU A 53 -13.45 -0.85 -22.09
CA LEU A 53 -13.32 -0.11 -20.83
C LEU A 53 -14.04 1.23 -20.86
N LEU A 54 -14.38 1.75 -22.04
CA LEU A 54 -14.86 3.12 -22.20
C LEU A 54 -16.34 3.26 -22.54
N GLY A 55 -17.11 2.17 -22.66
CA GLY A 55 -18.57 2.16 -22.90
C GLY A 55 -19.07 3.06 -24.05
N THR A 56 -20.35 2.94 -24.43
CA THR A 56 -20.92 3.76 -25.52
C THR A 56 -21.81 4.89 -25.03
N SER A 57 -22.25 4.83 -23.76
CA SER A 57 -23.06 5.84 -23.08
C SER A 57 -22.63 5.98 -21.61
N SER A 58 -22.97 7.09 -20.96
CA SER A 58 -22.56 7.40 -19.58
C SER A 58 -23.04 6.37 -18.54
N THR A 59 -24.24 5.80 -18.72
CA THR A 59 -24.80 4.81 -17.79
C THR A 59 -24.15 3.43 -17.97
N GLU A 60 -23.94 3.00 -19.22
CA GLU A 60 -23.26 1.74 -19.53
C GLU A 60 -21.77 1.77 -19.11
N GLN A 61 -21.14 2.94 -19.15
CA GLN A 61 -19.78 3.16 -18.66
C GLN A 61 -19.66 2.89 -17.16
N GLU A 62 -20.58 3.44 -16.36
CA GLU A 62 -20.58 3.27 -14.90
C GLU A 62 -20.80 1.80 -14.51
N GLU A 63 -21.78 1.13 -15.12
CA GLU A 63 -22.06 -0.30 -14.85
C GLU A 63 -20.88 -1.20 -15.24
N THR A 64 -20.27 -0.93 -16.39
CA THR A 64 -19.09 -1.67 -16.87
C THR A 64 -17.88 -1.47 -15.94
N GLN A 65 -17.64 -0.23 -15.50
CA GLN A 65 -16.55 0.09 -14.59
C GLN A 65 -16.74 -0.56 -13.22
N GLN A 66 -17.97 -0.61 -12.69
CA GLN A 66 -18.30 -1.32 -11.45
C GLN A 66 -18.05 -2.83 -11.58
N ALA A 67 -18.48 -3.44 -12.68
CA ALA A 67 -18.25 -4.86 -12.95
C ALA A 67 -16.75 -5.20 -13.01
N TYR A 68 -15.95 -4.31 -13.60
CA TYR A 68 -14.49 -4.49 -13.68
C TYR A 68 -13.79 -4.31 -12.34
N LEU A 69 -14.20 -3.32 -11.56
CA LEU A 69 -13.68 -3.13 -10.20
C LEU A 69 -13.98 -4.35 -9.33
N LEU A 70 -15.20 -4.89 -9.41
CA LEU A 70 -15.57 -6.11 -8.70
C LEU A 70 -14.70 -7.29 -9.14
N LYS A 71 -14.49 -7.47 -10.45
CA LYS A 71 -13.65 -8.57 -10.96
C LYS A 71 -12.19 -8.43 -10.51
N TYR A 72 -11.66 -7.23 -10.55
CA TYR A 72 -10.34 -6.90 -10.02
C TYR A 72 -10.21 -7.24 -8.53
N GLN A 73 -11.20 -6.87 -7.72
CA GLN A 73 -11.24 -7.21 -6.28
C GLN A 73 -11.24 -8.72 -6.08
N GLN A 74 -12.07 -9.46 -6.82
CA GLN A 74 -12.14 -10.92 -6.73
C GLN A 74 -10.80 -11.60 -7.06
N VAL A 75 -10.10 -11.13 -8.11
CA VAL A 75 -8.76 -11.65 -8.46
C VAL A 75 -7.78 -11.39 -7.32
N ASN A 76 -7.74 -10.16 -6.78
CA ASN A 76 -6.79 -9.82 -5.71
C ASN A 76 -7.09 -10.55 -4.39
N GLU A 77 -8.37 -10.77 -4.04
CA GLU A 77 -8.75 -11.61 -2.91
C GLU A 77 -8.33 -13.07 -3.10
N PHE A 78 -8.50 -13.60 -4.32
CA PHE A 78 -8.02 -14.93 -4.65
C PHE A 78 -6.50 -15.02 -4.50
N LEU A 79 -5.76 -14.04 -5.03
CA LEU A 79 -4.31 -13.98 -4.90
C LEU A 79 -3.88 -13.92 -3.44
N LEU A 80 -4.50 -13.07 -2.61
CA LEU A 80 -4.20 -12.98 -1.18
C LEU A 80 -4.34 -14.34 -0.47
N LYS A 81 -5.42 -15.06 -0.78
CA LYS A 81 -5.67 -16.39 -0.21
C LYS A 81 -4.61 -17.41 -0.65
N LYS A 82 -4.13 -17.31 -1.89
CA LYS A 82 -3.17 -18.28 -2.47
C LYS A 82 -1.72 -17.97 -2.14
N THR A 83 -1.33 -16.71 -2.09
CA THR A 83 0.00 -16.29 -1.67
C THR A 83 0.16 -16.46 -0.16
N GLY A 84 -0.95 -16.37 0.61
CA GLY A 84 -0.91 -16.52 2.06
C GLY A 84 0.12 -15.56 2.66
N SER A 85 1.03 -16.09 3.46
CA SER A 85 2.10 -15.29 4.07
C SER A 85 3.28 -15.01 3.15
N SER A 86 3.32 -15.50 1.91
CA SER A 86 4.45 -15.26 0.98
C SER A 86 4.50 -13.84 0.41
N GLY A 87 3.50 -13.00 0.70
CA GLY A 87 3.46 -11.60 0.27
C GLY A 87 2.80 -11.42 -1.09
N MET A 88 1.89 -10.45 -1.17
CA MET A 88 1.36 -9.93 -2.41
C MET A 88 1.34 -8.40 -2.34
N LEU A 89 1.52 -7.79 -3.49
CA LEU A 89 1.55 -6.35 -3.66
C LEU A 89 0.43 -5.94 -4.62
N PRO A 90 -0.71 -5.47 -4.10
CA PRO A 90 -1.78 -5.01 -4.98
C PRO A 90 -1.34 -3.76 -5.76
N LEU A 91 -1.53 -3.75 -7.09
CA LEU A 91 -1.37 -2.54 -7.88
C LEU A 91 -2.70 -1.81 -8.01
N LYS A 92 -2.70 -0.48 -8.03
CA LYS A 92 -3.92 0.33 -8.17
C LYS A 92 -4.72 -0.09 -9.41
N PHE A 93 -6.05 -0.11 -9.27
CA PHE A 93 -6.95 -0.41 -10.38
C PHE A 93 -6.67 0.47 -11.61
N GLY A 94 -6.68 -0.13 -12.79
CA GLY A 94 -6.43 0.56 -14.06
C GLY A 94 -4.98 0.54 -14.53
N PHE A 95 -4.07 -0.13 -13.80
CA PHE A 95 -2.69 -0.29 -14.24
C PHE A 95 -2.62 -1.21 -15.47
N THR A 96 -2.13 -0.69 -16.60
CA THR A 96 -2.10 -1.41 -17.88
C THR A 96 -0.77 -1.23 -18.62
N ALA A 97 -0.39 -2.23 -19.41
CA ALA A 97 0.76 -2.21 -20.30
C ALA A 97 0.36 -2.61 -21.73
N THR A 98 1.08 -2.09 -22.73
CA THR A 98 0.78 -2.33 -24.15
C THR A 98 1.22 -3.69 -24.66
N SER A 99 2.19 -4.31 -23.99
CA SER A 99 2.70 -5.63 -24.36
C SER A 99 3.24 -6.37 -23.14
N ARG A 100 3.43 -7.69 -23.27
CA ARG A 100 4.12 -8.49 -22.26
C ARG A 100 5.52 -7.97 -21.96
N GLN A 101 6.25 -7.55 -22.99
CA GLN A 101 7.58 -6.98 -22.84
C GLN A 101 7.55 -5.67 -22.03
N ASP A 102 6.49 -4.88 -22.16
CA ASP A 102 6.33 -3.67 -21.34
C ASP A 102 6.00 -4.00 -19.88
N VAL A 103 5.26 -5.09 -19.61
CA VAL A 103 5.09 -5.61 -18.24
C VAL A 103 6.44 -6.00 -17.63
N GLU A 104 7.26 -6.75 -18.38
CA GLU A 104 8.61 -7.14 -17.94
C GLU A 104 9.49 -5.92 -17.66
N LYS A 105 9.45 -4.89 -18.52
CA LYS A 105 10.18 -3.62 -18.29
C LYS A 105 9.69 -2.88 -17.04
N VAL A 106 8.39 -2.86 -16.76
CA VAL A 106 7.87 -2.25 -15.53
C VAL A 106 8.38 -3.00 -14.30
N LEU A 107 8.37 -4.34 -14.33
CA LEU A 107 8.92 -5.16 -13.24
C LEU A 107 10.42 -4.90 -13.05
N GLU A 108 11.18 -4.76 -14.13
CA GLU A 108 12.61 -4.42 -14.12
C GLU A 108 12.86 -3.02 -13.53
N GLN A 109 12.17 -2.00 -14.05
CA GLN A 109 12.37 -0.61 -13.68
C GLN A 109 11.92 -0.26 -12.26
N ALA A 110 10.98 -1.05 -11.70
CA ALA A 110 10.46 -0.86 -10.36
C ALA A 110 10.87 -1.99 -9.39
N TYR A 111 11.78 -2.88 -9.82
CA TYR A 111 12.14 -4.09 -9.09
C TYR A 111 12.44 -3.84 -7.60
N VAL A 112 13.29 -2.85 -7.32
CA VAL A 112 13.69 -2.49 -5.95
C VAL A 112 12.47 -2.09 -5.12
N GLN A 113 11.58 -1.29 -5.69
CA GLN A 113 10.38 -0.82 -5.01
C GLN A 113 9.41 -1.96 -4.74
N LEU A 114 9.13 -2.76 -5.77
CA LEU A 114 8.21 -3.89 -5.69
C LEU A 114 8.71 -4.91 -4.66
N ARG A 115 10.02 -5.18 -4.62
CA ARG A 115 10.62 -6.08 -3.65
C ARG A 115 10.54 -5.55 -2.22
N ALA A 116 10.92 -4.29 -1.99
CA ALA A 116 10.80 -3.66 -0.68
C ALA A 116 9.37 -3.76 -0.11
N TYR A 117 8.36 -3.50 -0.95
CA TYR A 117 6.96 -3.62 -0.54
C TYR A 117 6.52 -5.06 -0.31
N LEU A 118 6.95 -6.01 -1.15
CA LEU A 118 6.62 -7.43 -0.96
C LEU A 118 7.17 -7.95 0.37
N ASP A 119 8.42 -7.60 0.70
CA ASP A 119 9.05 -7.97 1.98
C ASP A 119 8.33 -7.31 3.17
N LYS A 120 7.99 -6.02 3.05
CA LYS A 120 7.26 -5.28 4.08
C LYS A 120 5.88 -5.89 4.37
N LEU A 121 5.18 -6.31 3.32
CA LEU A 121 3.79 -6.78 3.41
C LEU A 121 3.67 -8.29 3.67
N GLN A 122 4.80 -9.00 3.74
CA GLN A 122 4.82 -10.42 3.98
C GLN A 122 4.10 -10.80 5.29
N GLY A 123 3.15 -11.74 5.21
CA GLY A 123 2.37 -12.19 6.37
C GLY A 123 1.39 -11.16 6.93
N THR A 124 1.10 -10.07 6.22
CA THR A 124 0.18 -9.03 6.68
C THR A 124 -1.11 -8.98 5.87
N ILE A 125 -2.16 -8.44 6.49
CA ILE A 125 -3.46 -8.15 5.91
C ILE A 125 -3.85 -6.71 6.24
N GLU A 126 -4.71 -6.12 5.42
CA GLU A 126 -5.35 -4.84 5.72
C GLU A 126 -6.76 -5.06 6.26
N LEU A 127 -7.05 -4.37 7.37
CA LEU A 127 -8.36 -4.29 8.00
C LEU A 127 -8.79 -2.83 8.08
N ILE A 128 -9.98 -2.51 7.57
CA ILE A 128 -10.50 -1.15 7.54
C ILE A 128 -11.62 -1.01 8.56
N ILE A 129 -11.47 -0.04 9.46
CA ILE A 129 -12.47 0.30 10.46
C ILE A 129 -13.07 1.66 10.09
N GLN A 130 -14.39 1.66 9.91
CA GLN A 130 -15.19 2.85 9.67
C GLN A 130 -16.17 3.03 10.82
N VAL A 131 -16.27 4.25 11.33
CA VAL A 131 -17.18 4.57 12.43
C VAL A 131 -18.00 5.79 12.07
N THR A 132 -19.31 5.64 12.25
CA THR A 132 -20.28 6.71 12.10
C THR A 132 -20.98 6.95 13.43
N TRP A 133 -21.41 8.19 13.67
CA TRP A 133 -22.20 8.56 14.84
C TRP A 133 -23.58 9.08 14.42
N ASP A 134 -24.53 9.04 15.35
CA ASP A 134 -25.82 9.70 15.20
C ASP A 134 -25.76 11.07 15.87
N LEU A 135 -25.48 12.11 15.08
CA LEU A 135 -25.26 13.47 15.59
C LEU A 135 -26.42 13.98 16.46
N PRO A 136 -27.71 13.87 16.06
CA PRO A 136 -28.84 14.15 16.95
C PRO A 136 -28.77 13.49 18.33
N ASN A 137 -28.49 12.19 18.39
CA ASN A 137 -28.37 11.46 19.66
C ASN A 137 -27.17 11.97 20.49
N ILE A 138 -26.03 12.21 19.83
CA ILE A 138 -24.83 12.76 20.48
C ILE A 138 -25.11 14.15 21.08
N LEU A 139 -25.78 15.04 20.34
CA LEU A 139 -26.14 16.39 20.79
C LEU A 139 -27.12 16.34 21.97
N GLN A 140 -28.11 15.44 21.95
CA GLN A 140 -29.00 15.24 23.10
C GLN A 140 -28.21 14.79 24.34
N GLY A 141 -27.26 13.87 24.17
CA GLY A 141 -26.35 13.47 25.25
C GLY A 141 -25.54 14.64 25.80
N ILE A 142 -24.96 15.48 24.92
CA ILE A 142 -24.19 16.67 25.33
C ILE A 142 -25.07 17.66 26.11
N ILE A 143 -26.28 17.94 25.64
CA ILE A 143 -27.22 18.84 26.33
C ILE A 143 -27.64 18.27 27.69
N LYS A 144 -27.80 16.96 27.80
CA LYS A 144 -28.14 16.30 29.06
C LYS A 144 -26.99 16.40 30.07
N ASP A 145 -25.74 16.24 29.62
CA ASP A 145 -24.53 16.32 30.44
C ASP A 145 -24.19 17.76 30.85
N SER A 146 -24.53 18.75 30.00
CA SER A 146 -24.27 20.18 30.21
C SER A 146 -25.46 21.04 29.74
N PRO A 147 -26.55 21.13 30.54
CA PRO A 147 -27.76 21.86 30.18
C PRO A 147 -27.53 23.34 29.87
N GLU A 148 -26.50 23.94 30.48
CA GLU A 148 -26.11 25.34 30.25
C GLU A 148 -25.79 25.63 28.78
N LEU A 149 -25.30 24.65 28.01
CA LEU A 149 -24.99 24.81 26.59
C LEU A 149 -26.23 25.09 25.74
N ALA A 150 -27.40 24.60 26.16
CA ALA A 150 -28.68 24.87 25.49
C ALA A 150 -29.34 26.19 25.93
N SER A 151 -28.79 26.86 26.95
CA SER A 151 -29.38 28.05 27.58
C SER A 151 -28.72 29.37 27.17
N ALA A 152 -27.80 29.35 26.20
CA ALA A 152 -27.16 30.59 25.75
C ALA A 152 -28.20 31.54 25.11
N ALA A 153 -28.01 32.84 25.35
CA ALA A 153 -29.00 33.86 25.02
C ALA A 153 -29.22 34.06 23.51
N ASP A 154 -28.27 33.61 22.67
CA ASP A 154 -28.28 33.76 21.22
C ASP A 154 -28.21 32.37 20.54
N PRO A 155 -29.17 32.02 19.65
CA PRO A 155 -29.15 30.79 18.86
C PRO A 155 -27.82 30.53 18.12
N VAL A 156 -27.14 31.58 17.66
CA VAL A 156 -25.84 31.44 16.97
C VAL A 156 -24.76 30.98 17.94
N GLN A 157 -24.74 31.55 19.15
CA GLN A 157 -23.80 31.18 20.20
C GLN A 157 -24.05 29.76 20.71
N THR A 158 -25.32 29.38 20.90
CA THR A 158 -25.73 28.00 21.24
C THR A 158 -25.23 27.00 20.20
N GLY A 159 -25.46 27.28 18.91
CA GLY A 159 -25.01 26.40 17.83
C GLY A 159 -23.49 26.23 17.82
N ARG A 160 -22.73 27.30 18.04
CA ARG A 160 -21.26 27.25 18.10
C ARG A 160 -20.75 26.38 19.26
N LEU A 161 -21.29 26.59 20.46
CA LEU A 161 -20.89 25.83 21.65
C LEU A 161 -21.23 24.35 21.53
N LEU A 162 -22.38 24.00 20.96
CA LEU A 162 -22.77 22.61 20.70
C LEU A 162 -21.85 21.95 19.67
N PHE A 163 -21.46 22.68 18.62
CA PHE A 163 -20.49 22.19 17.64
C PHE A 163 -19.11 21.96 18.25
N GLU A 164 -18.59 22.92 19.03
CA GLU A 164 -17.33 22.80 19.76
C GLU A 164 -17.35 21.57 20.70
N ALA A 165 -18.43 21.39 21.46
CA ALA A 165 -18.61 20.22 22.33
C ALA A 165 -18.68 18.90 21.55
N ALA A 166 -19.36 18.89 20.39
CA ALA A 166 -19.43 17.73 19.51
C ALA A 166 -18.04 17.35 18.95
N GLU A 167 -17.25 18.33 18.51
CA GLU A 167 -15.88 18.07 18.02
C GLU A 167 -14.94 17.57 19.12
N ILE A 168 -15.07 18.06 20.35
CA ILE A 168 -14.34 17.52 21.51
C ILE A 168 -14.72 16.05 21.74
N LYS A 169 -16.03 15.73 21.74
CA LYS A 169 -16.54 14.38 21.96
C LYS A 169 -16.11 13.42 20.84
N LYS A 170 -16.17 13.87 19.59
CA LYS A 170 -15.64 13.17 18.42
C LYS A 170 -14.16 12.85 18.58
N SER A 171 -13.34 13.83 18.94
CA SER A 171 -11.90 13.66 19.15
C SER A 171 -11.61 12.64 20.25
N SER A 172 -12.40 12.66 21.33
CA SER A 172 -12.33 11.67 22.40
C SER A 172 -12.63 10.26 21.91
N PHE A 173 -13.71 10.05 21.12
CA PHE A 173 -14.02 8.75 20.54
C PHE A 173 -12.91 8.26 19.59
N VAL A 174 -12.47 9.11 18.65
CA VAL A 174 -11.41 8.76 17.69
C VAL A 174 -10.13 8.35 18.42
N THR A 175 -9.75 9.07 19.47
CA THR A 175 -8.56 8.77 20.28
C THR A 175 -8.72 7.44 21.03
N ALA A 176 -9.87 7.21 21.66
CA ALA A 176 -10.14 5.97 22.40
C ALA A 176 -10.14 4.74 21.49
N ILE A 177 -10.84 4.82 20.35
CA ILE A 177 -10.87 3.75 19.33
C ILE A 177 -9.45 3.47 18.83
N HIS A 178 -8.73 4.49 18.40
CA HIS A 178 -7.40 4.32 17.84
C HIS A 178 -6.41 3.72 18.82
N LYS A 179 -6.44 4.17 20.09
CA LYS A 179 -5.53 3.68 21.13
C LYS A 179 -5.62 2.17 21.33
N GLN A 180 -6.83 1.61 21.28
CA GLN A 180 -7.02 0.16 21.41
C GLN A 180 -6.55 -0.58 20.16
N LEU A 181 -6.97 -0.12 18.97
CA LEU A 181 -6.69 -0.82 17.72
C LEU A 181 -5.23 -0.75 17.28
N VAL A 182 -4.55 0.38 17.53
CA VAL A 182 -3.15 0.55 17.12
C VAL A 182 -2.22 -0.43 17.82
N ALA A 183 -2.54 -0.82 19.06
CA ALA A 183 -1.75 -1.76 19.85
C ALA A 183 -1.70 -3.17 19.25
N CYS A 184 -2.69 -3.51 18.42
CA CYS A 184 -2.80 -4.80 17.72
C CYS A 184 -2.42 -4.71 16.24
N SER A 185 -1.77 -3.61 15.81
CA SER A 185 -1.42 -3.36 14.40
C SER A 185 0.06 -3.02 14.22
N LYS A 186 0.61 -3.32 13.05
CA LYS A 186 1.97 -2.91 12.64
C LYS A 186 2.04 -1.45 12.20
N GLU A 187 1.03 -1.02 11.46
CA GLU A 187 0.94 0.31 10.88
C GLU A 187 -0.53 0.68 10.72
N TYR A 188 -0.83 1.97 10.60
CA TYR A 188 -2.15 2.47 10.21
C TYR A 188 -2.05 3.53 9.13
N SER A 189 -3.15 3.74 8.42
CA SER A 189 -3.32 4.82 7.45
C SER A 189 -4.68 5.46 7.63
N ASP A 190 -4.70 6.78 7.78
CA ASP A 190 -5.94 7.57 7.72
C ASP A 190 -6.50 7.58 6.29
N ALA A 191 -7.82 7.51 6.18
CA ALA A 191 -8.54 7.68 4.93
C ALA A 191 -9.57 8.82 5.06
N PRO A 192 -9.90 9.52 3.96
CA PRO A 192 -10.86 10.62 4.01
C PRO A 192 -12.22 10.18 4.56
N LEU A 193 -12.83 11.05 5.37
CA LEU A 193 -14.20 10.87 5.85
C LEU A 193 -15.16 11.15 4.67
N LYS A 194 -15.97 10.17 4.30
CA LYS A 194 -16.78 10.22 3.07
C LYS A 194 -18.15 10.84 3.25
N THR A 195 -18.58 11.04 4.50
CA THR A 195 -19.90 11.56 4.88
C THR A 195 -19.77 12.38 6.16
N GLU A 196 -20.65 13.35 6.39
CA GLU A 196 -20.66 14.15 7.63
C GLU A 196 -20.84 13.31 8.91
N ALA A 197 -21.58 12.20 8.82
CA ALA A 197 -21.78 11.29 9.94
C ALA A 197 -20.55 10.41 10.26
N MET A 198 -19.57 10.33 9.36
CA MET A 198 -18.38 9.49 9.54
C MET A 198 -17.35 10.26 10.34
N ILE A 199 -16.96 9.69 11.48
CA ILE A 199 -15.97 10.29 12.38
C ILE A 199 -14.62 9.58 12.33
N PHE A 200 -14.59 8.37 11.76
CA PHE A 200 -13.42 7.51 11.72
C PHE A 200 -13.42 6.70 10.42
N ASN A 201 -12.30 6.70 9.72
CA ASN A 201 -12.06 5.85 8.55
C ASN A 201 -10.57 5.57 8.48
N ARG A 202 -10.13 4.42 8.99
CA ARG A 202 -8.72 4.05 9.04
C ARG A 202 -8.51 2.63 8.58
N SER A 203 -7.42 2.43 7.86
CA SER A 203 -6.87 1.12 7.55
C SER A 203 -5.78 0.77 8.56
N TYR A 204 -5.73 -0.50 8.96
CA TYR A 204 -4.72 -1.07 9.83
C TYR A 204 -4.02 -2.20 9.11
N LEU A 205 -2.70 -2.19 9.13
CA LEU A 205 -1.86 -3.29 8.67
C LEU A 205 -1.65 -4.23 9.84
N VAL A 206 -2.20 -5.43 9.75
CA VAL A 206 -2.22 -6.41 10.84
C VAL A 206 -1.50 -7.66 10.40
N GLU A 207 -0.71 -8.27 11.28
CA GLU A 207 -0.14 -9.59 10.99
C GLU A 207 -1.26 -10.62 10.94
N LYS A 208 -1.22 -11.52 9.97
CA LYS A 208 -2.32 -12.46 9.72
C LYS A 208 -2.59 -13.39 10.92
N ASP A 209 -1.56 -13.74 11.68
CA ASP A 209 -1.68 -14.52 12.92
C ASP A 209 -2.25 -13.72 14.10
N HIS A 210 -2.26 -12.39 14.01
CA HIS A 210 -2.87 -11.48 14.99
C HIS A 210 -4.28 -11.00 14.60
N GLU A 211 -4.86 -11.49 13.49
CA GLU A 211 -6.22 -11.13 13.02
C GLU A 211 -7.26 -11.30 14.14
N ALA A 212 -7.28 -12.45 14.82
CA ALA A 212 -8.24 -12.72 15.90
C ALA A 212 -8.09 -11.77 17.11
N LEU A 213 -6.87 -11.33 17.43
CA LEU A 213 -6.65 -10.37 18.51
C LEU A 213 -7.17 -8.98 18.12
N PHE A 214 -6.99 -8.60 16.85
CA PHE A 214 -7.52 -7.35 16.33
C PHE A 214 -9.06 -7.37 16.30
N ASP A 215 -9.67 -8.50 15.92
CA ASP A 215 -11.12 -8.69 15.95
C ASP A 215 -11.69 -8.50 17.36
N GLU A 216 -11.09 -9.14 18.37
CA GLU A 216 -11.49 -8.98 19.77
C GLU A 216 -11.37 -7.52 20.24
N ALA A 217 -10.30 -6.83 19.85
CA ALA A 217 -10.12 -5.41 20.17
C ALA A 217 -11.21 -4.53 19.53
N VAL A 218 -11.63 -4.82 18.29
CA VAL A 218 -12.74 -4.11 17.65
C VAL A 218 -14.05 -4.39 18.38
N ASP A 219 -14.33 -5.63 18.74
CA ASP A 219 -15.56 -6.02 19.44
C ASP A 219 -15.68 -5.35 20.81
N LEU A 220 -14.58 -5.27 21.57
CA LEU A 220 -14.53 -4.56 22.85
C LEU A 220 -14.87 -3.07 22.70
N VAL A 221 -14.23 -2.40 21.73
CA VAL A 221 -14.49 -0.99 21.44
C VAL A 221 -15.91 -0.77 20.92
N ALA A 222 -16.41 -1.64 20.05
CA ALA A 222 -17.77 -1.56 19.53
C ALA A 222 -18.81 -1.69 20.64
N THR A 223 -18.59 -2.62 21.58
CA THR A 223 -19.44 -2.82 22.76
C THR A 223 -19.41 -1.61 23.69
N GLU A 224 -18.24 -1.00 23.92
CA GLU A 224 -18.10 0.20 24.77
C GLU A 224 -18.94 1.40 24.24
N PHE A 225 -19.13 1.48 22.93
CA PHE A 225 -19.78 2.61 22.26
C PHE A 225 -21.08 2.26 21.52
N GLU A 226 -21.69 1.09 21.80
CA GLU A 226 -22.80 0.52 21.02
C GLU A 226 -24.02 1.46 20.87
N ASP A 227 -24.36 2.21 21.94
CA ASP A 227 -25.50 3.15 21.93
C ASP A 227 -25.26 4.44 21.12
N ARG A 228 -24.01 4.70 20.72
CA ARG A 228 -23.57 6.01 20.22
C ARG A 228 -22.95 5.94 18.83
N LEU A 229 -22.29 4.83 18.52
CA LEU A 229 -21.45 4.67 17.34
C LEU A 229 -21.88 3.42 16.57
N ARG A 230 -21.77 3.48 15.25
CA ARG A 230 -21.95 2.33 14.36
C ARG A 230 -20.64 2.02 13.68
N PHE A 231 -20.15 0.80 13.89
CA PHE A 231 -18.91 0.30 13.33
C PHE A 231 -19.18 -0.47 12.04
N ARG A 232 -18.27 -0.32 11.09
CA ARG A 232 -18.17 -1.18 9.91
C ARG A 232 -16.74 -1.68 9.83
N TYR A 233 -16.62 -3.00 9.91
CA TYR A 233 -15.38 -3.74 9.74
C TYR A 233 -15.30 -4.25 8.29
N ILE A 234 -14.17 -4.04 7.61
CA ILE A 234 -13.95 -4.49 6.23
C ILE A 234 -12.59 -5.16 6.14
N GLY A 235 -12.58 -6.45 5.80
CA GLY A 235 -11.36 -7.24 5.64
C GLY A 235 -11.59 -8.72 5.89
N PRO A 236 -10.55 -9.57 5.74
CA PRO A 236 -9.17 -9.20 5.35
C PRO A 236 -9.03 -8.79 3.89
N LEU A 237 -8.25 -7.73 3.63
CA LEU A 237 -7.94 -7.22 2.29
C LEU A 237 -6.44 -7.28 1.98
N PRO A 238 -6.06 -7.28 0.68
CA PRO A 238 -4.71 -6.87 0.28
C PRO A 238 -4.41 -5.46 0.80
N ALA A 239 -3.14 -5.19 1.10
CA ALA A 239 -2.70 -3.95 1.76
C ALA A 239 -2.62 -2.72 0.84
N TYR A 240 -3.72 -2.35 0.17
CA TYR A 240 -3.81 -1.21 -0.74
C TYR A 240 -3.37 0.12 -0.11
N SER A 241 -3.78 0.38 1.13
CA SER A 241 -3.55 1.67 1.80
C SER A 241 -2.09 1.85 2.25
N PHE A 242 -1.30 0.78 2.19
CA PHE A 242 0.10 0.74 2.62
C PHE A 242 1.07 0.68 1.44
N VAL A 243 0.55 0.80 0.21
CA VAL A 243 1.31 0.73 -1.03
C VAL A 243 1.26 2.07 -1.74
N ASN A 244 2.38 2.79 -1.71
CA ASN A 244 2.56 4.01 -2.50
C ASN A 244 3.69 3.80 -3.51
N ILE A 245 3.34 3.29 -4.67
CA ILE A 245 4.28 2.98 -5.76
C ILE A 245 4.06 3.97 -6.88
N GLU A 246 5.12 4.69 -7.21
CA GLU A 246 5.20 5.61 -8.35
C GLU A 246 6.01 4.94 -9.45
N LEU A 247 5.38 4.02 -10.20
CA LEU A 247 6.01 3.21 -11.26
C LEU A 247 6.61 4.02 -12.43
N ASN A 248 6.41 5.34 -12.44
CA ASN A 248 6.93 6.26 -13.44
C ASN A 248 8.32 6.82 -13.08
N GLN A 249 8.84 6.53 -11.88
CA GLN A 249 10.20 6.89 -11.46
C GLN A 249 11.12 5.69 -11.69
N GLY A 250 12.20 5.87 -12.44
CA GLY A 250 13.21 4.83 -12.62
C GLY A 250 13.97 4.52 -11.33
N ASN A 251 14.52 3.30 -11.22
CA ASN A 251 15.27 2.80 -10.06
C ASN A 251 16.25 3.83 -9.47
N PHE A 252 17.05 4.53 -10.29
CA PHE A 252 18.00 5.54 -9.82
C PHE A 252 17.32 6.70 -9.09
N ALA A 253 16.32 7.36 -9.69
CA ALA A 253 15.68 8.53 -9.09
C ALA A 253 15.09 8.20 -7.71
N MET A 254 14.49 7.01 -7.59
CA MET A 254 13.91 6.55 -6.33
C MET A 254 14.99 6.21 -5.29
N VAL A 255 16.00 5.41 -5.67
CA VAL A 255 17.10 5.04 -4.77
C VAL A 255 17.87 6.28 -4.30
N ASP A 256 18.12 7.22 -5.21
CA ASP A 256 18.82 8.47 -4.90
C ASP A 256 17.99 9.35 -3.96
N LYS A 257 16.69 9.52 -4.20
CA LYS A 257 15.79 10.25 -3.29
C LYS A 257 15.77 9.62 -1.90
N SER A 258 15.67 8.29 -1.80
CA SER A 258 15.69 7.58 -0.51
C SER A 258 17.05 7.70 0.19
N ARG A 259 18.16 7.60 -0.55
CA ARG A 259 19.52 7.86 -0.04
C ARG A 259 19.65 9.27 0.54
N GLN A 260 19.19 10.28 -0.20
CA GLN A 260 19.22 11.67 0.24
C GLN A 260 18.37 11.89 1.50
N LEU A 261 17.19 11.28 1.58
CA LEU A 261 16.33 11.36 2.77
C LEU A 261 16.97 10.71 4.00
N LEU A 262 17.73 9.63 3.80
CA LEU A 262 18.56 9.00 4.83
C LEU A 262 19.90 9.74 5.08
N GLN A 263 20.16 10.85 4.38
CA GLN A 263 21.40 11.62 4.50
C GLN A 263 22.66 10.80 4.21
N LEU A 264 22.55 9.79 3.34
CA LEU A 264 23.66 8.91 2.97
C LEU A 264 24.48 9.51 1.82
N PRO A 265 25.81 9.33 1.78
CA PRO A 265 26.63 9.66 0.60
C PRO A 265 26.39 8.70 -0.56
N GLU A 266 26.91 9.02 -1.76
CA GLU A 266 26.80 8.16 -2.97
C GLU A 266 27.52 6.81 -2.83
N GLN A 267 28.39 6.65 -1.82
CA GLN A 267 28.98 5.38 -1.45
C GLN A 267 28.88 5.19 0.06
N ALA A 268 28.20 4.14 0.52
CA ALA A 268 28.04 3.86 1.95
C ALA A 268 28.17 2.37 2.25
N SER A 269 28.77 2.04 3.40
CA SER A 269 28.83 0.66 3.89
C SER A 269 27.49 0.21 4.48
N TRP A 270 27.23 -1.10 4.49
CA TRP A 270 26.03 -1.67 5.12
C TRP A 270 25.89 -1.25 6.59
N GLU A 271 27.01 -1.17 7.31
CA GLU A 271 27.05 -0.65 8.67
C GLU A 271 26.60 0.80 8.76
N THR A 272 27.11 1.66 7.86
CA THR A 272 26.75 3.09 7.80
C THR A 272 25.26 3.26 7.54
N ILE A 273 24.72 2.53 6.57
CA ILE A 273 23.29 2.56 6.21
C ILE A 273 22.43 2.22 7.44
N LYS A 274 22.74 1.13 8.14
CA LYS A 274 22.02 0.69 9.34
C LYS A 274 22.20 1.62 10.53
N SER A 275 23.38 2.21 10.74
CA SER A 275 23.61 3.14 11.85
C SER A 275 22.86 4.44 11.63
N THR A 276 22.91 5.00 10.42
CA THR A 276 22.24 6.26 10.09
C THR A 276 20.73 6.13 10.19
N TYR A 277 20.16 5.04 9.66
CA TYR A 277 18.73 4.75 9.84
C TYR A 277 18.32 4.71 11.31
N ARG A 278 19.05 3.96 12.16
CA ARG A 278 18.78 3.88 13.60
C ARG A 278 18.86 5.25 14.28
N GLN A 279 19.84 6.07 13.91
CA GLN A 279 19.97 7.43 14.45
C GLN A 279 18.79 8.33 14.05
N LEU A 280 18.36 8.28 12.78
CA LEU A 280 17.22 9.06 12.29
C LEU A 280 15.91 8.66 12.96
N ILE A 281 15.64 7.36 13.10
CA ILE A 281 14.45 6.88 13.83
C ILE A 281 14.48 7.34 15.29
N LEU A 282 15.62 7.22 15.97
CA LEU A 282 15.76 7.67 17.35
C LEU A 282 15.57 9.18 17.54
N ALA A 283 15.83 9.98 16.49
CA ALA A 283 15.67 11.43 16.51
C ALA A 283 14.24 11.87 16.14
N LEU A 284 13.59 11.17 15.21
CA LEU A 284 12.30 11.56 14.62
C LEU A 284 11.08 10.88 15.25
N HIS A 285 11.29 9.85 16.10
CA HIS A 285 10.19 9.07 16.67
C HIS A 285 9.11 9.94 17.33
N PRO A 286 7.80 9.66 17.09
CA PRO A 286 6.69 10.44 17.67
C PRO A 286 6.76 10.57 19.19
N ASP A 287 7.08 9.48 19.91
CA ASP A 287 7.17 9.49 21.39
C ASP A 287 8.21 10.48 21.95
N LYS A 288 9.27 10.78 21.18
CA LYS A 288 10.29 11.77 21.58
C LYS A 288 9.97 13.18 21.07
N ASN A 289 9.01 13.29 20.16
CA ASN A 289 8.59 14.53 19.53
C ASN A 289 7.06 14.69 19.61
N PRO A 290 6.46 14.64 20.82
CA PRO A 290 5.00 14.64 20.97
C PRO A 290 4.35 15.94 20.47
N ASP A 291 5.10 17.05 20.46
CA ASP A 291 4.63 18.37 20.01
C ASP A 291 4.80 18.60 18.50
N ASN A 292 5.46 17.68 17.78
CA ASN A 292 5.66 17.82 16.34
C ASN A 292 4.60 16.98 15.59
N PRO A 293 3.56 17.61 15.01
CA PRO A 293 2.49 16.90 14.31
C PRO A 293 3.00 16.14 13.08
N GLN A 294 4.18 16.50 12.54
CA GLN A 294 4.78 15.84 11.39
C GLN A 294 5.70 14.66 11.78
N ALA A 295 5.96 14.42 13.08
CA ALA A 295 6.90 13.39 13.52
C ALA A 295 6.53 11.98 13.02
N ALA A 296 5.24 11.64 13.02
CA ALA A 296 4.75 10.36 12.51
C ALA A 296 4.99 10.21 11.01
N GLU A 297 4.63 11.22 10.21
CA GLU A 297 4.85 11.22 8.76
C GLU A 297 6.34 11.17 8.40
N ASN A 298 7.17 11.94 9.11
CA ASN A 298 8.62 11.97 8.89
C ASN A 298 9.26 10.63 9.23
N THR A 299 8.82 9.99 10.32
CA THR A 299 9.25 8.65 10.70
C THR A 299 8.86 7.64 9.61
N LYS A 300 7.61 7.68 9.14
CA LYS A 300 7.11 6.83 8.06
C LYS A 300 7.90 7.00 6.76
N ALA A 301 8.25 8.23 6.40
CA ALA A 301 9.09 8.53 5.24
C ALA A 301 10.51 7.95 5.36
N VAL A 302 11.12 8.05 6.55
CA VAL A 302 12.46 7.48 6.82
C VAL A 302 12.46 5.95 6.78
N VAL A 303 11.43 5.31 7.35
CA VAL A 303 11.24 3.85 7.25
C VAL A 303 11.14 3.41 5.79
N ALA A 304 10.26 4.05 5.01
CA ALA A 304 10.08 3.73 3.60
C ALA A 304 11.37 3.93 2.77
N ALA A 305 12.12 5.00 3.05
CA ALA A 305 13.40 5.24 2.39
C ALA A 305 14.45 4.17 2.72
N TYR A 306 14.51 3.73 3.99
CA TYR A 306 15.38 2.65 4.40
C TYR A 306 15.02 1.33 3.73
N ASP A 307 13.74 0.99 3.63
CA ASP A 307 13.29 -0.23 2.95
C ASP A 307 13.69 -0.24 1.47
N ILE A 308 13.59 0.91 0.78
CA ILE A 308 14.05 1.07 -0.61
C ILE A 308 15.57 0.87 -0.72
N VAL A 309 16.36 1.54 0.12
CA VAL A 309 17.83 1.41 0.11
C VAL A 309 18.26 -0.01 0.45
N LYS A 310 17.61 -0.64 1.43
CA LYS A 310 17.83 -2.04 1.81
C LYS A 310 17.53 -2.98 0.64
N ALA A 311 16.38 -2.84 -0.02
CA ALA A 311 16.03 -3.68 -1.16
C ALA A 311 17.02 -3.51 -2.33
N TYR A 312 17.51 -2.29 -2.56
CA TYR A 312 18.57 -2.05 -3.55
C TYR A 312 19.86 -2.80 -3.15
N CYS A 313 20.31 -2.66 -1.91
CA CYS A 313 21.50 -3.36 -1.41
C CYS A 313 21.35 -4.89 -1.52
N GLN A 314 20.19 -5.44 -1.12
CA GLN A 314 19.89 -6.87 -1.17
C GLN A 314 19.81 -7.42 -2.59
N SER A 315 19.50 -6.58 -3.57
CA SER A 315 19.48 -6.97 -4.98
C SER A 315 20.87 -7.14 -5.59
N GLN A 316 21.93 -6.69 -4.91
CA GLN A 316 23.30 -6.80 -5.42
C GLN A 316 23.81 -8.24 -5.28
N PRO A 317 24.53 -8.78 -6.28
CA PRO A 317 25.03 -10.15 -6.27
C PRO A 317 25.90 -10.48 -5.04
N ASP A 318 26.67 -9.51 -4.57
CA ASP A 318 27.63 -9.69 -3.47
C ASP A 318 27.01 -9.42 -2.08
N PHE A 319 25.71 -9.15 -1.99
CA PHE A 319 25.07 -8.82 -0.71
C PHE A 319 25.20 -9.97 0.30
N SER A 320 25.76 -9.65 1.46
CA SER A 320 25.75 -10.51 2.64
C SER A 320 25.42 -9.68 3.87
N GLU A 321 24.36 -10.05 4.58
CA GLU A 321 23.96 -9.33 5.80
C GLU A 321 25.01 -9.44 6.93
N GLN A 322 25.85 -10.48 6.87
CA GLN A 322 26.92 -10.74 7.82
C GLN A 322 28.17 -9.89 7.56
N ASP A 323 28.41 -9.50 6.31
CA ASP A 323 29.51 -8.60 5.95
C ASP A 323 29.08 -7.14 6.19
N LYS A 324 29.53 -6.57 7.32
CA LYS A 324 29.23 -5.18 7.67
C LYS A 324 30.04 -4.17 6.86
N SER A 325 31.15 -4.61 6.25
CA SER A 325 32.10 -3.78 5.52
C SER A 325 31.77 -3.62 4.05
N ILE A 326 30.87 -4.45 3.52
CA ILE A 326 30.39 -4.33 2.15
C ILE A 326 29.88 -2.92 1.89
N THR A 327 30.32 -2.35 0.77
CA THR A 327 30.04 -0.98 0.36
C THR A 327 29.20 -0.98 -0.90
N PHE A 328 28.17 -0.15 -0.91
CA PHE A 328 27.25 0.00 -2.03
C PHE A 328 27.48 1.34 -2.70
N SER A 329 27.51 1.32 -4.04
CA SER A 329 27.49 2.53 -4.86
C SER A 329 26.05 2.87 -5.24
N PHE A 330 25.67 4.12 -5.03
CA PHE A 330 24.36 4.68 -5.37
C PHE A 330 24.42 5.64 -6.55
N THR A 331 25.55 5.69 -7.26
CA THR A 331 25.66 6.46 -8.51
C THR A 331 24.67 5.97 -9.54
N GLN A 332 24.23 6.84 -10.43
CA GLN A 332 23.30 6.47 -11.51
C GLN A 332 23.79 5.27 -12.31
N GLU A 333 25.06 5.28 -12.70
CA GLU A 333 25.68 4.16 -13.42
C GLU A 333 25.64 2.85 -12.62
N ALA A 334 25.91 2.88 -11.31
CA ALA A 334 25.90 1.67 -10.48
C ALA A 334 24.47 1.13 -10.30
N VAL A 335 23.51 2.03 -9.99
CA VAL A 335 22.11 1.64 -9.83
C VAL A 335 21.58 1.08 -11.14
N GLU A 336 21.81 1.75 -12.26
CA GLU A 336 21.37 1.28 -13.57
C GLU A 336 22.07 -0.02 -13.99
N LYS A 337 23.38 -0.20 -13.74
CA LYS A 337 24.11 -1.46 -14.05
C LYS A 337 23.64 -2.68 -13.27
N THR A 338 23.15 -2.50 -12.03
CA THR A 338 22.53 -3.59 -11.26
C THR A 338 21.26 -4.12 -11.93
N PHE A 339 20.63 -3.32 -12.81
CA PHE A 339 19.32 -3.59 -13.41
C PHE A 339 19.33 -3.55 -14.96
N ILE A 340 20.45 -3.89 -15.62
CA ILE A 340 20.54 -3.99 -17.10
C ILE A 340 21.09 -5.35 -17.56
N THR A 341 20.44 -5.95 -18.57
CA THR A 341 21.10 -6.73 -19.65
C THR A 341 20.31 -6.50 -20.97
N ASP A 342 20.83 -6.21 -22.17
CA ASP A 342 22.20 -6.28 -22.75
C ASP A 342 22.61 -5.03 -23.61
N ASP A 343 23.87 -5.09 -24.07
CA ASP A 343 24.87 -4.08 -24.44
C ASP A 343 24.63 -3.07 -25.60
N LYS A 344 23.44 -2.90 -26.21
CA LYS A 344 23.34 -1.98 -27.38
C LYS A 344 22.15 -1.04 -27.51
N GLY A 345 21.36 -0.81 -26.46
CA GLY A 345 20.49 0.38 -26.39
C GLY A 345 19.54 0.63 -27.58
N ALA A 346 19.16 -0.41 -28.34
CA ALA A 346 18.14 -0.37 -29.39
C ALA A 346 17.65 -1.79 -29.74
N LEU A 347 16.36 -1.88 -30.05
CA LEU A 347 15.58 -3.10 -30.28
C LEU A 347 15.71 -3.59 -31.74
N LEU A 348 16.15 -4.83 -32.01
CA LEU A 348 15.88 -5.56 -33.26
C LEU A 348 15.88 -7.09 -33.08
N ALA A 349 14.90 -7.75 -33.71
CA ALA A 349 14.74 -9.20 -33.73
C ALA A 349 15.41 -9.87 -34.96
N ARG A 350 15.79 -11.14 -34.72
CA ARG A 350 15.90 -12.33 -35.61
C ARG A 350 17.25 -12.74 -36.24
N THR A 351 17.63 -13.96 -35.83
CA THR A 351 18.23 -15.10 -36.56
C THR A 351 18.70 -14.88 -38.00
N THR A 352 19.98 -15.17 -38.27
CA THR A 352 20.47 -16.42 -38.89
C THR A 352 21.97 -16.31 -39.14
N THR A 353 22.75 -17.31 -38.74
CA THR A 353 23.91 -17.74 -39.54
C THR A 353 24.14 -19.22 -39.32
N SER A 354 23.58 -20.00 -40.27
CA SER A 354 24.12 -21.30 -40.63
C SER A 354 25.59 -21.11 -41.00
N LYS A 355 26.42 -22.02 -40.49
CA LYS A 355 27.76 -22.32 -41.00
C LYS A 355 27.72 -22.44 -42.53
N TYR A 356 28.71 -21.86 -43.20
CA TYR A 356 29.53 -22.52 -44.24
C TYR A 356 30.80 -21.68 -44.44
N SER A 357 31.94 -22.28 -44.13
CA SER A 357 33.24 -21.95 -44.71
C SER A 357 33.79 -23.25 -45.27
N ALA A 358 34.10 -23.23 -46.56
CA ALA A 358 34.57 -24.34 -47.41
C ALA A 358 33.53 -25.43 -47.74
#